data_AF-A0A673V9N6-F1
#
_entry.id   AF-A0A673V9N6-F1
#
_cell.length_a   1.000
_cell.length_b   1.000
_cell.length_c   1.000
_cell.angle_alpha   90.00
_cell.angle_beta   90.00
_cell.angle_gamma   90.00
#
_symmetry.space_group_name_H-M   'P 1'
#
loop_
_entity.id
_entity.type
_entity.pdbx_description
1 polymer ?
#
loop_
_entity_poly.entity_id
_entity_poly.type
_entity_poly.pdbx_seq_one_letter_code
_entity_poly.pdbx_strand_id
1 'polypeptide(L)'
;MHLEDRFLSLSLDFLPQGSISLPPSLITMKNITVFAIIALAATTWAASPPGIKEVDCSKYNRNGMIVCSRERNPMCGIDHQTYSNECMFCQLNQNKGFQLRKLHDGECDIECRDYSVFCTMEYVAHCGSDGEVYPNKCSFCNAVVKRRGTLFLAKHGECESP
;
A
#
# COMPACT_ATOMS: atom_id res chain seq x y z
N MET A 1 -47.76 10.45 -15.44
CA MET A 1 -47.48 9.07 -15.87
C MET A 1 -46.64 9.16 -17.12
N HIS A 2 -45.30 9.03 -17.05
CA HIS A 2 -44.57 7.74 -17.10
C HIS A 2 -44.88 6.98 -18.41
N LEU A 3 -43.97 6.57 -19.29
CA LEU A 3 -42.51 6.39 -19.29
C LEU A 3 -42.05 6.50 -20.76
N GLU A 4 -40.77 6.78 -21.01
CA GLU A 4 -40.00 5.95 -21.96
C GLU A 4 -38.50 6.08 -21.67
N ASP A 5 -37.92 4.94 -21.25
CA ASP A 5 -36.50 4.71 -21.00
C ASP A 5 -35.77 4.37 -22.31
N ARG A 6 -34.61 5.00 -22.53
CA ARG A 6 -33.46 4.33 -23.14
C ARG A 6 -32.21 4.61 -22.32
N PHE A 7 -31.77 3.58 -21.62
CA PHE A 7 -30.44 3.45 -21.05
C PHE A 7 -29.40 3.27 -22.14
N LEU A 8 -28.24 3.92 -21.99
CA LEU A 8 -26.95 3.32 -22.33
C LEU A 8 -25.83 3.92 -21.46
N SER A 9 -25.25 3.02 -20.66
CA SER A 9 -23.86 2.95 -20.17
C SER A 9 -23.23 4.15 -19.45
N LEU A 10 -23.07 3.98 -18.13
CA LEU A 10 -22.14 4.71 -17.27
C LEU A 10 -20.68 4.32 -17.56
N SER A 11 -19.84 5.32 -17.81
CA SER A 11 -18.40 5.29 -17.56
C SER A 11 -18.03 6.61 -16.89
N LEU A 12 -17.96 6.59 -15.56
CA LEU A 12 -17.52 7.73 -14.74
C LEU A 12 -16.00 7.64 -14.59
N ASP A 13 -15.31 8.25 -15.56
CA ASP A 13 -13.91 8.58 -15.44
C ASP A 13 -13.73 9.68 -14.38
N PHE A 14 -12.99 9.31 -13.35
CA PHE A 14 -12.41 10.19 -12.34
C PHE A 14 -11.36 11.11 -13.01
N LEU A 15 -11.53 12.43 -12.90
CA LEU A 15 -10.53 13.38 -12.36
C LEU A 15 -11.02 14.84 -12.49
N PRO A 16 -10.45 15.77 -11.71
CA PRO A 16 -11.17 16.87 -11.09
C PRO A 16 -10.87 18.20 -11.78
N GLN A 17 -11.87 19.08 -11.80
CA GLN A 17 -11.75 20.53 -11.52
C GLN A 17 -13.12 21.16 -11.77
N GLY A 18 -13.93 21.23 -10.72
CA GLY A 18 -15.08 22.12 -10.71
C GLY A 18 -14.58 23.56 -10.57
N SER A 19 -14.78 24.38 -11.60
CA SER A 19 -14.72 25.83 -11.46
C SER A 19 -16.03 26.29 -10.81
N ILE A 20 -15.96 26.66 -9.53
CA ILE A 20 -17.09 27.28 -8.84
C ILE A 20 -17.04 28.77 -9.16
N SER A 21 -17.95 29.23 -10.01
CA SER A 21 -18.28 30.66 -10.13
C SER A 21 -19.27 31.02 -9.02
N LEU A 22 -18.92 32.01 -8.21
CA LEU A 22 -19.79 32.57 -7.15
C LEU A 22 -20.24 33.97 -7.58
N PRO A 23 -21.52 34.35 -7.36
CA PRO A 23 -22.01 35.68 -7.70
C PRO A 23 -21.41 36.75 -6.77
N PRO A 24 -21.15 37.97 -7.27
CA PRO A 24 -20.45 39.00 -6.52
C PRO A 24 -21.45 39.81 -5.68
N SER A 25 -21.95 39.24 -4.59
CA SER A 25 -22.69 40.03 -3.61
C SER A 25 -22.86 39.30 -2.29
N LEU A 26 -21.80 39.26 -1.47
CA LEU A 26 -21.86 39.64 -0.04
C LEU A 26 -20.48 39.56 0.62
N ILE A 27 -19.51 40.35 0.14
CA ILE A 27 -18.32 40.66 0.93
C ILE A 27 -18.72 41.79 1.89
N THR A 28 -19.29 41.44 3.04
CA THR A 28 -19.36 42.36 4.18
C THR A 28 -18.54 41.79 5.33
N MET A 29 -17.26 42.18 5.28
CA MET A 29 -16.26 42.27 6.33
C MET A 29 -16.76 42.04 7.78
N LYS A 30 -16.77 40.79 8.22
CA LYS A 30 -16.73 40.42 9.65
C LYS A 30 -16.49 38.91 9.74
N ASN A 31 -15.23 38.44 9.72
CA ASN A 31 -14.77 37.10 10.19
C ASN A 31 -13.31 36.79 9.75
N ILE A 32 -12.39 37.72 9.98
CA ILE A 32 -10.93 37.45 9.84
C ILE A 32 -10.47 36.39 10.87
N THR A 33 -11.22 36.19 11.95
CA THR A 33 -10.92 35.22 12.99
C THR A 33 -11.23 33.77 12.61
N VAL A 34 -12.02 33.49 11.58
CA VAL A 34 -12.39 32.10 11.21
C VAL A 34 -11.36 31.49 10.25
N PHE A 35 -10.76 32.28 9.36
CA PHE A 35 -9.75 31.79 8.42
C PHE A 35 -8.40 31.46 9.08
N ALA A 36 -8.07 32.10 10.21
CA ALA A 36 -6.86 31.77 10.97
C ALA A 36 -6.94 30.38 11.63
N ILE A 37 -8.14 29.89 11.96
CA ILE A 37 -8.31 28.59 12.63
C ILE A 37 -8.12 27.43 11.64
N ILE A 38 -8.52 27.61 10.37
CA ILE A 38 -8.34 26.59 9.33
C ILE A 38 -6.85 26.45 8.95
N ALA A 39 -6.07 27.54 9.03
CA ALA A 39 -4.62 27.50 8.79
C ALA A 39 -3.83 26.79 9.91
N LEU A 40 -4.33 26.78 11.15
CA LEU A 40 -3.67 26.14 12.30
C LEU A 40 -3.94 24.63 12.41
N ALA A 41 -4.96 24.11 11.73
CA ALA A 41 -5.23 22.67 11.68
C ALA A 41 -4.35 21.92 10.65
N ALA A 42 -3.67 22.65 9.76
CA ALA A 42 -2.82 22.06 8.72
C ALA A 42 -1.40 21.69 9.19
N THR A 43 -0.98 22.11 10.39
CA THR A 43 0.34 21.75 10.95
C THR A 43 0.33 20.46 11.76
N THR A 44 -0.84 19.84 11.91
CA THR A 44 -1.18 18.65 12.70
C THR A 44 -0.51 17.29 12.40
N TRP A 45 -0.12 16.95 11.17
CA TRP A 45 0.08 15.52 10.79
C TRP A 45 0.32 15.33 9.31
N ALA A 46 1.57 15.46 8.89
CA ALA A 46 2.07 14.72 7.73
C ALA A 46 3.41 14.11 8.10
N ALA A 47 3.46 13.41 9.24
CA ALA A 47 4.54 12.46 9.46
C ALA A 47 4.23 11.24 8.60
N SER A 48 4.84 11.18 7.41
CA SER A 48 4.89 9.95 6.62
C SER A 48 5.34 8.80 7.54
N PRO A 49 4.66 7.64 7.53
CA PRO A 49 5.10 6.50 8.33
C PRO A 49 6.57 6.19 8.06
N PRO A 50 7.41 6.02 9.09
CA PRO A 50 8.81 5.69 8.89
C PRO A 50 8.93 4.30 8.24
N GLY A 51 9.65 4.22 7.13
CA GLY A 51 10.31 2.97 6.72
C GLY A 51 9.91 2.32 5.40
N ILE A 52 8.95 2.86 4.64
CA ILE A 52 8.62 2.26 3.33
C ILE A 52 9.34 3.02 2.23
N LYS A 53 10.49 2.48 1.79
CA LYS A 53 11.22 2.99 0.64
C LYS A 53 10.47 2.56 -0.63
N GLU A 54 9.98 3.52 -1.39
CA GLU A 54 9.42 3.28 -2.71
C GLU A 54 10.53 2.84 -3.68
N VAL A 55 10.19 1.96 -4.63
CA VAL A 55 11.10 1.43 -5.65
C VAL A 55 10.83 2.18 -6.95
N ASP A 56 11.84 2.84 -7.51
CA ASP A 56 11.70 3.55 -8.79
C ASP A 56 11.91 2.60 -9.97
N CYS A 57 10.81 2.04 -10.46
CA CYS A 57 10.81 1.14 -11.61
C CYS A 57 11.13 1.81 -12.94
N SER A 58 11.06 3.15 -13.03
CA SER A 58 11.33 3.90 -14.26
C SER A 58 12.77 3.72 -14.71
N LYS A 59 13.71 3.53 -13.76
CA LYS A 59 15.13 3.26 -14.00
C LYS A 59 15.38 2.04 -14.90
N TYR A 60 14.50 1.05 -14.87
CA TYR A 60 14.66 -0.21 -15.60
C TYR A 60 13.89 -0.25 -16.92
N ASN A 61 13.07 0.76 -17.20
CA ASN A 61 12.24 0.82 -18.39
C ASN A 61 13.06 1.31 -19.61
N ARG A 62 13.09 0.48 -20.66
CA ARG A 62 13.65 0.80 -21.98
C ARG A 62 12.52 0.72 -23.00
N ASN A 63 12.00 1.88 -23.40
CA ASN A 63 10.92 2.00 -24.41
C ASN A 63 9.69 1.12 -24.13
N GLY A 64 9.23 1.09 -22.88
CA GLY A 64 8.05 0.33 -22.46
C GLY A 64 8.35 -1.10 -21.99
N MET A 65 9.61 -1.57 -22.14
CA MET A 65 10.02 -2.90 -21.70
C MET A 65 11.03 -2.81 -20.56
N ILE A 66 10.77 -3.52 -19.46
CA ILE A 66 11.74 -3.65 -18.36
C ILE A 66 12.83 -4.65 -18.77
N VAL A 67 14.10 -4.24 -18.69
CA VAL A 67 15.26 -5.07 -19.03
C VAL A 67 16.15 -5.24 -17.80
N CYS A 68 16.28 -6.47 -17.32
CA CYS A 68 17.02 -6.79 -16.10
C CYS A 68 18.35 -7.50 -16.36
N SER A 69 19.36 -7.14 -15.56
CA SER A 69 20.60 -7.91 -15.45
C SER A 69 20.38 -9.18 -14.60
N ARG A 70 21.34 -10.10 -14.63
CA ARG A 70 21.35 -11.32 -13.79
C ARG A 70 22.04 -11.11 -12.43
N GLU A 71 22.24 -9.87 -12.01
CA GLU A 71 22.83 -9.57 -10.71
C GLU A 71 21.88 -9.99 -9.58
N ARG A 72 22.42 -10.60 -8.52
CA ARG A 72 21.65 -11.07 -7.38
C ARG A 72 21.83 -10.12 -6.21
N ASN A 73 20.87 -9.21 -6.04
CA ASN A 73 20.76 -8.26 -4.94
C ASN A 73 19.34 -8.37 -4.36
N PRO A 74 19.07 -9.42 -3.56
CA PRO A 74 17.71 -9.76 -3.19
C PRO A 74 17.05 -8.66 -2.37
N MET A 75 15.73 -8.59 -2.48
CA MET A 75 14.90 -7.68 -1.68
C MET A 75 13.57 -8.34 -1.31
N CYS A 76 13.00 -7.94 -0.18
CA CYS A 76 11.72 -8.40 0.29
C CYS A 76 10.62 -7.39 -0.06
N GLY A 77 9.55 -7.83 -0.72
CA GLY A 77 8.34 -7.03 -0.94
C GLY A 77 7.40 -7.04 0.26
N ILE A 78 6.48 -6.07 0.34
CA ILE A 78 5.43 -6.05 1.37
C ILE A 78 4.43 -7.22 1.25
N ASP A 79 4.47 -7.96 0.14
CA ASP A 79 3.77 -9.22 -0.07
C ASP A 79 4.53 -10.42 0.52
N HIS A 80 5.64 -10.17 1.22
CA HIS A 80 6.52 -11.19 1.80
C HIS A 80 7.01 -12.17 0.73
N GLN A 81 7.32 -11.66 -0.46
CA GLN A 81 8.01 -12.42 -1.50
C GLN A 81 9.42 -11.87 -1.69
N THR A 82 10.38 -12.78 -1.80
CA THR A 82 11.76 -12.45 -2.15
C THR A 82 11.87 -12.28 -3.66
N TYR A 83 12.39 -11.13 -4.07
CA TYR A 83 12.71 -10.83 -5.46
C TYR A 83 14.21 -10.85 -5.65
N SER A 84 14.70 -11.48 -6.73
CA SER A 84 16.14 -11.66 -6.98
C SER A 84 16.93 -10.35 -7.05
N ASN A 85 16.27 -9.29 -7.52
CA ASN A 85 16.73 -7.91 -7.49
C ASN A 85 15.57 -6.93 -7.73
N GLU A 86 15.82 -5.64 -7.52
CA GLU A 86 14.87 -4.54 -7.70
C GLU A 86 14.30 -4.45 -9.14
N CYS A 87 15.09 -4.80 -10.16
CA CYS A 87 14.58 -4.86 -11.53
C CYS A 87 13.55 -5.98 -11.72
N MET A 88 13.84 -7.18 -11.20
CA MET A 88 12.92 -8.32 -11.26
C MET A 88 11.64 -8.04 -10.46
N PHE A 89 11.75 -7.32 -9.34
CA PHE A 89 10.59 -6.78 -8.62
C PHE A 89 9.74 -5.92 -9.55
N CYS A 90 10.33 -4.94 -10.24
CA CYS A 90 9.60 -4.09 -11.16
C CYS A 90 8.98 -4.86 -12.33
N GLN A 91 9.73 -5.77 -12.95
CA GLN A 91 9.26 -6.56 -14.08
C GLN A 91 8.05 -7.43 -13.74
N LEU A 92 8.08 -8.10 -12.57
CA LEU A 92 7.00 -8.99 -12.14
C LEU A 92 5.78 -8.24 -11.59
N ASN A 93 5.95 -6.98 -11.20
CA ASN A 93 4.89 -6.17 -10.59
C ASN A 93 4.34 -5.06 -11.49
N GLN A 94 4.90 -4.84 -12.69
CA GLN A 94 4.52 -3.76 -13.62
C GLN A 94 3.01 -3.69 -13.92
N ASN A 95 2.35 -4.85 -14.00
CA ASN A 95 0.92 -4.95 -14.33
C ASN A 95 0.04 -5.35 -13.14
N LYS A 96 0.57 -5.32 -11.92
CA LYS A 96 -0.26 -5.57 -10.73
C LYS A 96 -1.08 -4.32 -10.44
N GLY A 97 -2.39 -4.47 -10.30
CA GLY A 97 -3.32 -3.38 -9.97
C GLY A 97 -3.20 -2.82 -8.55
N PHE A 98 -2.08 -3.07 -7.86
CA PHE A 98 -1.80 -2.55 -6.53
C PHE A 98 -0.33 -2.12 -6.44
N GLN A 99 -0.07 -1.06 -5.68
CA GLN A 99 1.29 -0.55 -5.47
C GLN A 99 2.03 -1.46 -4.48
N LEU A 100 2.74 -2.44 -5.01
CA LEU A 100 3.68 -3.22 -4.20
C LEU A 100 4.87 -2.34 -3.84
N ARG A 101 5.26 -2.37 -2.56
CA ARG A 101 6.39 -1.60 -2.04
C ARG A 101 7.48 -2.55 -1.54
N LYS A 102 8.68 -2.02 -1.39
CA LYS A 102 9.77 -2.73 -0.72
C LYS A 102 9.56 -2.70 0.78
N LEU A 103 9.73 -3.85 1.41
CA LEU A 103 9.74 -3.99 2.86
C LEU A 103 11.16 -3.76 3.41
N HIS A 104 12.14 -4.51 2.90
CA HIS A 104 13.55 -4.32 3.24
C HIS A 104 14.47 -4.87 2.14
N ASP A 105 15.77 -4.55 2.24
CA ASP A 105 16.83 -5.21 1.46
C ASP A 105 17.09 -6.62 1.98
N GLY A 106 17.55 -7.53 1.13
CA GLY A 106 17.75 -8.94 1.48
C GLY A 106 16.53 -9.83 1.22
N GLU A 107 16.69 -11.13 1.47
CA GLU A 107 15.62 -12.12 1.36
C GLU A 107 14.61 -11.94 2.50
N CYS A 108 13.33 -12.27 2.29
CA CYS A 108 12.33 -12.20 3.35
C CYS A 108 12.61 -13.24 4.43
N ASP A 109 12.48 -12.86 5.71
CA ASP A 109 12.58 -13.81 6.84
C ASP A 109 11.49 -14.89 6.79
N ILE A 110 10.31 -14.52 6.28
CA ILE A 110 9.18 -15.42 6.04
C ILE A 110 8.66 -15.16 4.62
N GLU A 111 8.63 -16.20 3.80
CA GLU A 111 8.09 -16.11 2.44
C GLU A 111 6.64 -16.60 2.31
N CYS A 112 5.75 -15.74 1.83
CA CYS A 112 4.33 -16.01 1.64
C CYS A 112 3.97 -16.26 0.17
N ARG A 113 4.62 -17.25 -0.47
CA ARG A 113 4.34 -17.62 -1.87
C ARG A 113 3.02 -18.38 -2.05
N ASP A 114 2.71 -19.26 -1.08
CA ASP A 114 1.56 -20.16 -1.13
C ASP A 114 0.62 -19.87 0.05
N TYR A 115 -0.40 -19.04 -0.20
CA TYR A 115 -1.47 -18.84 0.77
C TYR A 115 -2.44 -20.02 0.71
N SER A 116 -2.89 -20.50 1.86
CA SER A 116 -3.84 -21.61 1.95
C SER A 116 -4.99 -21.23 2.86
N VAL A 117 -6.21 -21.58 2.46
CA VAL A 117 -7.40 -21.43 3.32
C VAL A 117 -7.33 -22.38 4.52
N PHE A 118 -6.61 -23.50 4.37
CA PHE A 118 -6.42 -24.50 5.41
C PHE A 118 -4.98 -24.48 5.91
N CYS A 119 -4.81 -24.20 7.21
CA CYS A 119 -3.53 -24.25 7.88
C CYS A 119 -3.39 -25.56 8.68
N THR A 120 -2.16 -26.05 8.77
CA THR A 120 -1.78 -27.10 9.72
C THR A 120 -1.87 -26.57 11.16
N MET A 121 -1.92 -27.48 12.13
CA MET A 121 -1.92 -27.15 13.55
C MET A 121 -0.50 -27.16 14.16
N GLU A 122 0.53 -26.99 13.34
CA GLU A 122 1.90 -26.82 13.84
C GLU A 122 2.01 -25.49 14.62
N TYR A 123 2.84 -25.49 15.67
CA TYR A 123 3.07 -24.30 16.50
C TYR A 123 4.49 -23.80 16.33
N VAL A 124 4.64 -22.81 15.45
CA VAL A 124 5.87 -22.06 15.21
C VAL A 124 5.47 -20.59 15.15
N ALA A 125 5.44 -19.95 16.33
CA ALA A 125 4.87 -18.63 16.50
C ALA A 125 5.65 -17.53 15.76
N HIS A 126 4.91 -16.51 15.31
CA HIS A 126 5.45 -15.31 14.67
C HIS A 126 4.76 -14.07 15.25
N CYS A 127 5.55 -13.10 15.73
CA CYS A 127 5.02 -11.84 16.21
C CYS A 127 4.88 -10.86 15.05
N GLY A 128 3.67 -10.39 14.80
CA GLY A 128 3.38 -9.38 13.79
C GLY A 128 3.73 -7.97 14.25
N SER A 129 3.91 -7.08 13.29
CA SER A 129 4.05 -5.63 13.52
C SER A 129 2.82 -4.98 14.16
N ASP A 130 1.69 -5.69 14.18
CA ASP A 130 0.45 -5.33 14.86
C ASP A 130 0.42 -5.77 16.33
N GLY A 131 1.48 -6.42 16.83
CA GLY A 131 1.56 -6.93 18.20
C GLY A 131 0.79 -8.23 18.43
N GLU A 132 0.23 -8.82 17.37
CA GLU A 132 -0.48 -10.09 17.43
C GLU A 132 0.48 -11.27 17.20
N VAL A 133 0.22 -12.39 17.89
CA VAL A 133 0.97 -13.63 17.69
C VAL A 133 0.21 -14.53 16.71
N TYR A 134 0.91 -14.92 15.66
CA TYR A 134 0.42 -15.84 14.65
C TYR A 134 1.01 -17.24 14.91
N PRO A 135 0.19 -18.27 15.21
CA PRO A 135 0.67 -19.57 15.71
C PRO A 135 1.51 -20.35 14.70
N ASN A 136 1.39 -20.03 13.41
CA ASN A 136 2.23 -20.61 12.35
C ASN A 136 2.34 -19.71 11.12
N LYS A 137 3.29 -20.04 10.26
CA LYS A 137 3.53 -19.36 8.98
C LYS A 137 2.27 -19.18 8.14
N CYS A 138 1.41 -20.20 8.06
CA CYS A 138 0.18 -20.14 7.26
C CYS A 138 -0.77 -19.05 7.79
N SER A 139 -1.03 -19.04 9.09
CA SER A 139 -1.88 -18.01 9.73
C SER A 139 -1.31 -16.60 9.57
N PHE A 140 0.01 -16.45 9.68
CA PHE A 140 0.70 -15.17 9.45
C PHE A 140 0.54 -14.71 7.99
N CYS A 141 0.85 -15.57 7.01
CA CYS A 141 0.73 -15.23 5.59
C CYS A 141 -0.71 -14.91 5.17
N ASN A 142 -1.70 -15.62 5.72
CA ASN A 142 -3.11 -15.29 5.49
C ASN A 142 -3.45 -13.89 5.99
N ALA A 143 -2.90 -13.48 7.14
CA ALA A 143 -3.07 -12.14 7.66
C ALA A 143 -2.35 -11.07 6.82
N VAL A 144 -1.14 -11.36 6.31
CA VAL A 144 -0.41 -10.47 5.38
C VAL A 144 -1.25 -10.18 4.13
N VAL A 145 -1.82 -11.23 3.52
CA VAL A 145 -2.71 -11.09 2.34
C VAL A 145 -3.96 -10.29 2.70
N LYS A 146 -4.62 -10.63 3.82
CA LYS A 146 -5.83 -9.94 4.30
C LYS A 146 -5.58 -8.45 4.56
N ARG A 147 -4.43 -8.12 5.13
CA ARG A 147 -4.01 -6.75 5.47
C ARG A 147 -3.29 -6.03 4.32
N ARG A 148 -3.25 -6.62 3.12
CA ARG A 148 -2.67 -6.03 1.89
C ARG A 148 -1.23 -5.53 2.08
N GLY A 149 -0.41 -6.31 2.79
CA GLY A 149 1.00 -6.00 3.01
C GLY A 149 1.26 -4.84 3.99
N THR A 150 0.29 -4.49 4.83
CA THR A 150 0.53 -3.55 5.96
C THR A 150 1.07 -4.26 7.21
N LEU A 151 0.99 -5.59 7.25
CA LEU A 151 1.56 -6.44 8.29
C LEU A 151 2.94 -6.95 7.88
N PHE A 152 3.92 -6.80 8.76
CA PHE A 152 5.24 -7.38 8.60
C PHE A 152 5.66 -8.14 9.86
N LEU A 153 6.69 -8.98 9.74
CA LEU A 153 7.21 -9.73 10.87
C LEU A 153 7.94 -8.74 11.78
N ALA A 154 7.51 -8.65 13.04
CA ALA A 154 8.26 -7.92 14.05
C ALA A 154 9.42 -8.78 14.56
N LYS A 155 9.14 -10.05 14.87
CA LYS A 155 10.15 -11.05 15.27
C LYS A 155 9.60 -12.47 15.21
N HIS A 156 10.51 -13.45 15.19
CA HIS A 156 10.15 -14.86 15.41
C HIS A 156 9.73 -15.11 16.86
N GLY A 157 8.76 -16.02 17.04
CA GLY A 157 8.22 -16.38 18.36
C GLY A 157 7.07 -15.48 18.81
N GLU A 158 6.83 -15.50 20.12
CA GLU A 158 5.83 -14.69 20.81
C GLU A 158 6.16 -13.20 20.75
N CYS A 159 5.15 -12.32 20.86
CA CYS A 159 5.40 -10.90 21.07
C CYS A 159 5.98 -10.64 22.46
N GLU A 160 6.82 -9.61 22.60
CA GLU A 160 7.23 -9.15 23.94
C GLU A 160 6.03 -8.45 24.57
N SER A 161 5.67 -8.83 25.79
CA SER A 161 4.75 -8.05 26.59
C SER A 161 5.39 -6.69 26.87
N PRO A 162 4.69 -5.57 26.61
CA PRO A 162 5.22 -4.23 26.85
C PRO A 162 5.56 -3.96 28.32
#